data_AF-A0A7S4HH85-F1
#
_entry.id   AF-A0A7S4HH85-F1
#
_cell.length_a   1.000
_cell.length_b   1.000
_cell.length_c   1.000
_cell.angle_alpha   90.00
_cell.angle_beta   90.00
_cell.angle_gamma   90.00
#
_symmetry.space_group_name_H-M   'P 1'
#
loop_
_entity.id
_entity.type
_entity.pdbx_description
1 polymer ?
#
loop_
_entity_poly.entity_id
_entity_poly.type
_entity_poly.pdbx_seq_one_letter_code
_entity_poly.pdbx_strand_id
1 'polypeptide(L)'
;GAHNDKLLLTPSPSAAVDVYGEQNINNIRIVTLAPEIEGSLPLIQELTQRNIRVSMGHSSATYEQGTNALKHGASMITHTFNAMAPFHHREPGLVGLLSSPLR
;
A
#
# COMPACT_ATOMS: atom_id res chain seq x y z
N GLY A 1 -13.87 -1.98 -8.43
CA GLY A 1 -14.14 -1.21 -7.19
C GLY A 1 -14.87 0.07 -7.54
N ALA A 2 -14.79 1.14 -6.73
CA ALA A 2 -15.29 2.47 -7.14
C ALA A 2 -14.32 3.21 -8.09
N HIS A 3 -13.07 2.74 -8.18
CA HIS A 3 -12.07 3.24 -9.13
C HIS A 3 -12.34 2.73 -10.55
N ASN A 4 -11.94 3.53 -11.54
CA ASN A 4 -11.96 3.13 -12.95
C ASN A 4 -10.80 2.18 -13.24
N ASP A 5 -11.11 0.94 -13.57
CA ASP A 5 -10.12 -0.12 -13.77
C ASP A 5 -9.11 0.18 -14.90
N LYS A 6 -9.47 1.04 -15.87
CA LYS A 6 -8.58 1.47 -16.96
C LYS A 6 -7.43 2.37 -16.51
N LEU A 7 -7.51 2.92 -15.29
CA LEU A 7 -6.50 3.81 -14.71
C LEU A 7 -5.65 3.10 -13.64
N LEU A 8 -5.85 1.79 -13.44
CA LEU A 8 -4.99 1.00 -12.58
C LEU A 8 -3.64 0.77 -13.26
N LEU A 9 -2.57 1.06 -12.52
CA LEU A 9 -1.20 0.94 -13.00
C LEU A 9 -0.45 -0.09 -12.16
N THR A 10 0.44 -0.85 -12.81
CA THR A 10 1.38 -1.70 -12.08
C THR A 10 2.44 -0.81 -11.41
N PRO A 11 2.68 -0.97 -10.10
CA PRO A 11 3.73 -0.24 -9.41
C PRO A 11 5.12 -0.45 -10.01
N SER A 12 5.89 0.63 -10.03
CA SER A 12 7.34 0.65 -10.25
C SER A 12 7.95 1.67 -9.29
N PRO A 13 9.26 1.65 -9.02
CA PRO A 13 9.88 2.68 -8.18
C PRO A 13 9.68 4.11 -8.69
N SER A 14 9.53 4.31 -10.01
CA SER A 14 9.28 5.63 -10.61
C SER A 14 7.80 6.00 -10.69
N ALA A 15 6.87 5.04 -10.46
CA ALA A 15 5.47 5.21 -10.82
C ALA A 15 4.81 6.45 -10.20
N ALA A 16 5.17 6.80 -8.95
CA ALA A 16 4.64 8.00 -8.31
C ALA A 16 5.13 9.29 -9.00
N VAL A 17 6.40 9.34 -9.40
CA VAL A 17 6.95 10.46 -10.17
C VAL A 17 6.34 10.50 -11.58
N ASP A 18 6.13 9.35 -12.21
CA ASP A 18 5.52 9.27 -13.55
C ASP A 18 4.08 9.81 -13.55
N VAL A 19 3.33 9.57 -12.46
CA VAL A 19 1.93 10.03 -12.31
C VAL A 19 1.84 11.48 -11.86
N TYR A 20 2.60 11.89 -10.84
CA TYR A 20 2.47 13.22 -10.24
C TYR A 20 3.41 14.26 -10.87
N GLY A 21 4.51 13.82 -11.46
CA GLY A 21 5.60 14.68 -11.97
C GLY A 21 6.58 15.11 -10.88
N GLU A 22 7.85 15.29 -11.26
CA GLU A 22 8.96 15.66 -10.37
C GLU A 22 8.68 16.93 -9.53
N GLN A 23 7.96 17.90 -10.10
CA GLN A 23 7.66 19.14 -9.40
C GLN A 23 6.58 18.98 -8.32
N ASN A 24 5.69 17.99 -8.45
CA ASN A 24 4.55 17.83 -7.55
C ASN A 24 4.74 16.71 -6.51
N ILE A 25 5.67 15.78 -6.72
CA ILE A 25 5.85 14.62 -5.82
C ILE A 25 6.11 15.06 -4.36
N ASN A 26 6.76 16.21 -4.17
CA ASN A 26 7.04 16.79 -2.85
C ASN A 26 5.79 17.30 -2.11
N ASN A 27 4.66 17.49 -2.81
CA ASN A 27 3.38 17.88 -2.22
C ASN A 27 2.56 16.67 -1.74
N ILE A 28 2.96 15.46 -2.11
CA ILE A 28 2.27 14.22 -1.74
C ILE A 28 2.67 13.84 -0.31
N ARG A 29 1.68 13.47 0.51
CA ARG A 29 1.89 13.11 1.92
C ARG A 29 1.52 11.67 2.24
N ILE A 30 0.54 11.12 1.52
CA ILE A 30 0.05 9.76 1.70
C ILE A 30 -0.24 9.17 0.32
N VAL A 31 0.19 7.93 0.09
CA VAL A 31 -0.19 7.12 -1.07
C VAL A 31 -0.86 5.85 -0.56
N THR A 32 -2.00 5.48 -1.15
CA THR A 32 -2.63 4.18 -0.90
C THR A 32 -2.28 3.22 -2.04
N LEU A 33 -1.82 2.02 -1.71
CA LEU A 33 -1.53 0.97 -2.69
C LEU A 33 -1.87 -0.43 -2.17
N ALA A 34 -1.93 -1.39 -3.09
CA ALA A 34 -2.18 -2.79 -2.81
C ALA A 34 -0.85 -3.56 -2.73
N PRO A 35 -0.41 -4.00 -1.53
CA PRO A 35 0.95 -4.53 -1.33
C PRO A 35 1.22 -5.89 -1.98
N GLU A 36 0.19 -6.63 -2.38
CA GLU A 36 0.29 -7.90 -3.09
C GLU A 36 0.68 -7.76 -4.56
N ILE A 37 0.55 -6.56 -5.13
CA ILE A 37 0.85 -6.32 -6.54
C ILE A 37 2.36 -6.26 -6.74
N GLU A 38 2.85 -6.91 -7.80
CA GLU A 38 4.26 -6.89 -8.18
C GLU A 38 4.79 -5.45 -8.31
N GLY A 39 6.01 -5.21 -7.81
CA GLY A 39 6.62 -3.87 -7.78
C GLY A 39 6.22 -3.00 -6.59
N SER A 40 5.26 -3.43 -5.76
CA SER A 40 4.81 -2.63 -4.60
C SER A 40 5.90 -2.43 -3.56
N LEU A 41 6.64 -3.47 -3.17
CA LEU A 41 7.65 -3.35 -2.10
C LEU A 41 8.77 -2.33 -2.43
N PRO A 42 9.36 -2.35 -3.65
CA PRO A 42 10.28 -1.28 -4.05
C PRO A 42 9.66 0.11 -4.03
N LEU A 43 8.41 0.26 -4.50
CA LEU A 43 7.72 1.55 -4.48
C LEU A 43 7.45 2.03 -3.05
N ILE A 44 7.08 1.13 -2.13
CA ILE A 44 6.88 1.46 -0.71
C ILE A 44 8.15 2.04 -0.11
N GLN A 45 9.29 1.40 -0.36
CA GLN A 45 10.59 1.85 0.13
C GLN A 45 10.95 3.23 -0.44
N GLU A 46 10.74 3.43 -1.74
CA GLU A 46 10.99 4.68 -2.45
C GLU A 46 10.17 5.86 -1.88
N LEU A 47 8.85 5.65 -1.75
CA LEU A 47 7.93 6.64 -1.18
C LEU A 47 8.30 6.97 0.27
N THR A 48 8.64 5.96 1.05
CA THR A 48 9.03 6.14 2.45
C THR A 48 10.33 6.96 2.57
N GLN A 49 11.32 6.71 1.70
CA GLN A 49 12.56 7.51 1.63
C GLN A 49 12.29 8.98 1.28
N ARG A 50 11.22 9.27 0.53
CA ARG A 50 10.76 10.63 0.24
C ARG A 50 9.90 11.26 1.35
N ASN A 51 9.76 10.60 2.50
CA ASN A 51 8.86 11.00 3.59
C ASN A 51 7.37 11.02 3.19
N ILE A 52 6.98 10.20 2.22
CA ILE A 52 5.57 9.97 1.86
C ILE A 52 5.09 8.74 2.64
N ARG A 53 3.99 8.88 3.37
CA ARG A 53 3.42 7.74 4.11
C ARG A 53 2.73 6.79 3.14
N VAL A 54 3.00 5.51 3.30
CA VAL A 54 2.31 4.47 2.53
C VAL A 54 1.21 3.87 3.38
N SER A 55 0.01 3.88 2.82
CA SER A 55 -1.18 3.23 3.35
C SER A 55 -1.55 2.02 2.50
N MET A 56 -1.88 0.90 3.13
CA MET A 56 -2.32 -0.32 2.45
C MET A 56 -3.84 -0.32 2.32
N GLY A 57 -4.37 -0.59 1.14
CA GLY A 57 -5.82 -0.64 0.91
C GLY A 57 -6.18 -1.03 -0.51
N HIS A 58 -7.48 -1.25 -0.76
CA HIS A 58 -7.96 -1.75 -2.05
C HIS A 58 -7.24 -3.03 -2.49
N SER A 59 -7.10 -3.98 -1.56
CA SER A 59 -6.12 -5.05 -1.62
C SER A 59 -6.71 -6.36 -1.12
N SER A 60 -6.36 -7.46 -1.79
CA SER A 60 -6.64 -8.82 -1.35
C SER A 60 -5.45 -9.47 -0.63
N ALA A 61 -4.49 -8.66 -0.17
CA ALA A 61 -3.25 -9.14 0.42
C ALA A 61 -3.47 -10.02 1.66
N THR A 62 -2.63 -11.06 1.75
CA THR A 62 -2.49 -11.90 2.94
C THR A 62 -1.83 -11.12 4.09
N TYR A 63 -1.93 -11.65 5.30
CA TYR A 63 -1.25 -11.11 6.46
C TYR A 63 0.28 -11.07 6.25
N GLU A 64 0.84 -12.08 5.59
CA GLU A 64 2.27 -12.13 5.27
C GLU A 64 2.69 -11.03 4.29
N GLN A 65 1.94 -10.83 3.20
CA GLN A 65 2.20 -9.76 2.23
C GLN A 65 2.12 -8.38 2.90
N GLY A 66 1.10 -8.16 3.73
CA GLY A 66 0.95 -6.95 4.53
C GLY A 66 2.11 -6.74 5.52
N THR A 67 2.54 -7.80 6.20
CA THR A 67 3.69 -7.77 7.11
C THR A 67 4.99 -7.42 6.37
N ASN A 68 5.18 -7.94 5.16
CA ASN A 68 6.32 -7.58 4.33
C ASN A 68 6.26 -6.12 3.90
N ALA A 69 5.09 -5.58 3.56
CA ALA A 69 4.93 -4.15 3.28
C ALA A 69 5.28 -3.28 4.50
N LEU A 70 4.88 -3.66 5.72
CA LEU A 70 5.29 -2.95 6.95
C LEU A 70 6.82 -2.90 7.08
N LYS A 71 7.51 -4.03 6.87
CA LYS A 71 8.98 -4.10 6.91
C LYS A 71 9.66 -3.21 5.87
N HIS A 72 8.98 -2.86 4.78
CA HIS A 72 9.50 -1.98 3.72
C HIS A 72 9.11 -0.50 3.92
N GLY A 73 8.37 -0.16 4.98
CA GLY A 73 8.05 1.22 5.35
C GLY A 73 6.57 1.59 5.30
N ALA A 74 5.68 0.68 4.88
CA ALA A 74 4.25 0.92 5.01
C ALA A 74 3.86 1.09 6.48
N SER A 75 2.95 2.02 6.77
CA SER A 75 2.64 2.42 8.15
C SER A 75 1.16 2.71 8.40
N MET A 76 0.32 2.60 7.38
CA MET A 76 -1.12 2.89 7.47
C MET A 76 -1.97 1.84 6.77
N ILE A 77 -3.26 1.81 7.11
CA ILE A 77 -4.30 1.04 6.43
C ILE A 77 -5.42 2.01 6.07
N THR A 78 -5.82 2.04 4.80
CA THR A 78 -6.85 2.96 4.30
C THR A 78 -8.24 2.39 4.58
N HIS A 79 -9.15 3.21 5.13
CA HIS A 79 -10.59 2.91 5.36
C HIS A 79 -10.91 1.47 5.79
N THR A 80 -10.17 0.97 6.79
CA THR A 80 -10.20 -0.39 7.35
C THR A 80 -11.52 -1.13 7.15
N PHE A 81 -11.40 -2.41 6.74
CA PHE A 81 -12.48 -3.32 6.33
C PHE A 81 -13.01 -3.11 4.90
N ASN A 82 -13.01 -1.89 4.37
CA ASN A 82 -13.57 -1.64 3.04
C ASN A 82 -12.58 -2.01 1.93
N ALA A 83 -13.07 -2.66 0.87
CA ALA A 83 -12.27 -3.08 -0.29
C ALA A 83 -11.01 -3.87 0.11
N MET A 84 -11.15 -4.78 1.08
CA MET A 84 -10.10 -5.67 1.56
C MET A 84 -10.55 -7.13 1.47
N ALA A 85 -9.60 -8.07 1.53
CA ALA A 85 -9.93 -9.47 1.79
C ALA A 85 -10.75 -9.61 3.09
N PRO A 86 -11.78 -10.47 3.12
CA PRO A 86 -12.55 -10.71 4.34
C PRO A 86 -11.67 -11.23 5.48
N PHE A 87 -11.97 -10.79 6.71
CA PHE A 87 -11.25 -11.26 7.89
C PHE A 87 -11.57 -12.73 8.18
N HIS A 88 -10.54 -13.58 8.23
CA HIS A 88 -10.66 -14.97 8.61
C HIS A 88 -9.70 -15.31 9.76
N HIS A 89 -10.14 -16.10 10.74
CA HIS A 89 -9.38 -16.34 11.97
C HIS A 89 -8.04 -17.09 11.76
N ARG A 90 -7.85 -17.77 10.62
CA ARG A 90 -6.56 -18.38 10.22
C ARG A 90 -5.75 -17.56 9.22
N GLU A 91 -6.41 -16.63 8.53
CA GLU A 91 -5.79 -15.78 7.51
C GLU A 91 -6.44 -14.40 7.61
N PRO A 92 -5.94 -13.54 8.50
CA PRO A 92 -6.64 -12.32 8.86
C PRO A 92 -6.44 -11.18 7.84
N GLY A 93 -5.63 -11.41 6.78
CA GLY A 93 -5.33 -10.42 5.75
C GLY A 93 -4.74 -9.13 6.31
N LEU A 94 -4.94 -8.01 5.60
CA LEU A 94 -4.49 -6.70 6.05
C LEU A 94 -5.11 -6.25 7.38
N VAL A 95 -6.37 -6.62 7.65
CA VAL A 95 -7.05 -6.26 8.90
C VAL A 95 -6.32 -6.83 10.11
N GLY A 96 -5.72 -8.02 9.98
CA GLY A 96 -4.91 -8.64 11.03
C GLY A 96 -3.70 -7.81 11.46
N LEU A 97 -3.19 -6.91 10.60
CA LEU A 97 -2.03 -6.09 10.93
C LEU A 97 -2.29 -5.09 12.05
N LEU A 98 -3.55 -4.77 12.36
CA LEU A 98 -3.91 -3.86 13.45
C LEU A 98 -3.40 -4.34 14.82
N SER A 99 -3.25 -5.65 15.00
CA SER A 99 -2.66 -6.27 16.20
C SER A 99 -1.19 -6.62 16.05
N SER A 100 -0.56 -6.30 14.91
CA SER A 100 0.84 -6.63 14.65
C SER A 100 1.77 -5.86 15.60
N PRO A 101 2.79 -6.52 16.18
CA PRO A 101 3.81 -5.86 16.99
C PRO A 101 4.84 -5.10 16.14
N LEU A 102 4.83 -5.30 14.81
CA LEU A 102 5.70 -4.59 13.88
C LEU A 102 5.10 -3.19 13.67
N ARG A 103 5.68 -2.19 14.34
CA ARG A 103 5.42 -0.77 14.15
C ARG A 103 6.72 -0.03 13.89
#